data_AF-A0A2A4KAJ2-F1
#
_entry.id   AF-A0A2A4KAJ2-F1
#
_cell.length_a   1.000
_cell.length_b   1.000
_cell.length_c   1.000
_cell.angle_alpha   90.00
_cell.angle_beta   90.00
_cell.angle_gamma   90.00
#
_symmetry.space_group_name_H-M   'P 1'
#
loop_
_entity.id
_entity.type
_entity.pdbx_description
1 polymer ?
#
loop_
_entity_poly.entity_id
_entity_poly.type
_entity_poly.pdbx_seq_one_letter_code
_entity_poly.pdbx_strand_id
1 'polypeptide(L)'
;MPYVMVMGSLSAPHLSKDEGATVYGLKSEERASLVRELNSSFGMQVAAASEPERTVRITQKGLTLVVVNRLHALFGYDVVSHAMAMTNANRELISFTMYKKTNTGSQGHGHSHHSQGQVRGPSHKSTPKAHSSVVTL
;
A
#
# COMPACT_ATOMS: atom_id res chain seq x y z
N MET A 1 -7.10 -9.87 8.01
CA MET A 1 -8.29 -9.77 7.14
C MET A 1 -7.82 -9.29 5.78
N PRO A 2 -8.49 -9.64 4.67
CA PRO A 2 -8.04 -9.20 3.36
C PRO A 2 -8.50 -7.77 3.04
N TYR A 3 -9.45 -7.21 3.80
CA TYR A 3 -9.92 -5.84 3.66
C TYR A 3 -9.46 -4.97 4.84
N VAL A 4 -9.14 -3.73 4.52
CA VAL A 4 -8.90 -2.63 5.46
C VAL A 4 -9.72 -1.42 5.04
N MET A 5 -9.99 -0.54 5.98
CA MET A 5 -10.68 0.71 5.72
C MET A 5 -9.88 1.88 6.28
N VAL A 6 -9.68 2.91 5.49
CA VAL A 6 -9.11 4.19 5.93
C VAL A 6 -10.23 5.21 5.93
N MET A 7 -10.55 5.78 7.09
CA MET A 7 -11.54 6.85 7.23
C MET A 7 -10.83 8.14 7.66
N GLY A 8 -11.12 9.26 7.01
CA GLY A 8 -10.51 10.55 7.34
C GLY A 8 -11.18 11.68 6.59
N SER A 9 -10.46 12.77 6.37
CA SER A 9 -10.87 13.90 5.53
C SER A 9 -9.81 14.24 4.48
N LEU A 10 -10.21 14.85 3.36
CA LEU A 10 -9.28 15.42 2.37
C LEU A 10 -9.06 16.93 2.59
N SER A 11 -9.97 17.58 3.32
CA SER A 11 -10.02 19.03 3.46
C SER A 11 -8.90 19.60 4.34
N ALA A 12 -8.56 20.85 4.01
CA ALA A 12 -7.53 21.67 4.64
C ALA A 12 -7.77 21.91 6.15
N PRO A 13 -6.73 22.29 6.92
CA PRO A 13 -6.71 22.34 8.39
C PRO A 13 -7.84 23.12 9.09
N HIS A 14 -8.58 23.94 8.34
CA HIS A 14 -9.46 25.01 8.81
C HIS A 14 -10.94 24.60 8.97
N LEU A 15 -11.37 23.45 8.42
CA LEU A 15 -12.80 23.08 8.33
C LEU A 15 -13.27 22.01 9.32
N SER A 16 -12.37 21.30 10.01
CA SER A 16 -12.74 20.31 11.03
C SER A 16 -11.88 20.48 12.28
N LYS A 17 -12.46 20.29 13.47
CA LYS A 17 -11.70 20.10 14.73
C LYS A 17 -11.22 18.65 14.89
N ASP A 18 -11.52 17.79 13.91
CA ASP A 18 -11.33 16.36 14.01
C ASP A 18 -9.90 15.93 13.65
N GLU A 19 -9.54 14.80 14.22
CA GLU A 19 -8.29 14.08 14.08
C GLU A 19 -8.08 13.59 12.65
N GLY A 20 -6.82 13.37 12.26
CA GLY A 20 -6.41 13.07 10.88
C GLY A 20 -7.17 11.92 10.21
N ALA A 21 -6.68 10.68 10.35
CA ALA A 21 -7.29 9.52 9.72
C ALA A 21 -7.28 8.33 10.68
N THR A 22 -8.20 7.39 10.50
CA THR A 22 -8.23 6.13 11.26
C THR A 22 -8.21 4.96 10.29
N VAL A 23 -7.32 4.01 10.56
CA VAL A 23 -7.20 2.76 9.80
C VAL A 23 -7.79 1.62 10.60
N TYR A 24 -8.67 0.85 9.97
CA TYR A 24 -9.36 -0.30 10.53
C TYR A 24 -8.95 -1.58 9.79
N GLY A 25 -8.98 -2.71 10.51
CA GLY A 25 -8.87 -4.05 9.90
C GLY A 25 -7.45 -4.58 9.70
N LEU A 26 -6.42 -3.80 10.03
CA LEU A 26 -5.02 -4.24 9.98
C LEU A 26 -4.73 -5.33 11.02
N LYS A 27 -3.84 -6.27 10.67
CA LYS A 27 -3.28 -7.24 11.62
C LYS A 27 -2.35 -6.53 12.62
N SER A 28 -2.09 -7.16 13.77
CA SER A 28 -1.26 -6.58 14.84
C SER A 28 0.12 -6.13 14.35
N GLU A 29 0.81 -6.98 13.57
CA GLU A 29 2.13 -6.67 13.01
C GLU A 29 2.05 -5.52 12.00
N GLU A 30 1.08 -5.54 11.10
CA GLU A 30 0.88 -4.47 10.11
C GLU A 30 0.55 -3.13 10.79
N ARG A 31 -0.21 -3.13 11.90
CA ARG A 31 -0.44 -1.93 12.72
C ARG A 31 0.86 -1.37 13.28
N ALA A 32 1.66 -2.22 13.92
CA ALA A 32 2.94 -1.81 14.51
C ALA A 32 3.91 -1.27 13.44
N SER A 33 4.00 -1.94 12.29
CA SER A 33 4.82 -1.49 11.16
C SER A 33 4.35 -0.15 10.60
N LEU A 34 3.04 0.05 10.42
CA LEU A 34 2.50 1.32 9.93
C LEU A 34 2.80 2.48 10.90
N VAL A 35 2.57 2.27 12.20
CA VAL A 35 2.87 3.27 13.23
C VAL A 35 4.35 3.65 13.22
N ARG A 36 5.24 2.64 13.14
CA ARG A 36 6.68 2.87 13.08
C ARG A 36 7.08 3.65 11.83
N GLU A 37 6.58 3.24 10.66
CA GLU A 37 6.90 3.89 9.39
C GLU A 37 6.45 5.35 9.36
N LEU A 38 5.22 5.63 9.79
CA LEU A 38 4.69 6.99 9.82
C LEU A 38 5.50 7.85 10.80
N ASN A 39 5.67 7.42 12.04
CA ASN A 39 6.39 8.22 13.02
C ASN A 39 7.87 8.44 12.63
N SER A 40 8.51 7.45 12.01
CA SER A 40 9.87 7.58 11.50
C SER A 40 9.95 8.51 10.28
N SER A 41 8.99 8.44 9.36
CA SER A 41 8.98 9.26 8.13
C SER A 41 8.75 10.74 8.44
N PHE A 42 7.93 11.04 9.45
CA PHE A 42 7.61 12.41 9.84
C PHE A 42 8.54 12.97 10.94
N GLY A 43 9.38 12.13 11.56
CA GLY A 43 10.28 12.54 12.64
C GLY A 43 9.54 12.97 13.92
N MET A 44 8.25 12.64 14.05
CA MET A 44 7.40 12.99 15.18
C MET A 44 6.25 11.99 15.32
N GLN A 45 5.57 12.00 16.47
CA GLN A 45 4.47 11.09 16.74
C GLN A 45 3.18 11.56 16.04
N VAL A 46 2.92 11.02 14.85
CA VAL A 46 1.72 11.29 14.03
C VAL A 46 0.73 10.13 14.01
N ALA A 47 1.15 8.94 14.43
CA ALA A 47 0.35 7.73 14.44
C ALA A 47 0.47 6.97 15.77
N ALA A 48 -0.66 6.42 16.22
CA ALA A 48 -0.73 5.55 17.40
C ALA A 48 -1.67 4.37 17.14
N ALA A 49 -1.26 3.18 17.56
CA ALA A 49 -2.13 2.00 17.54
C ALA A 49 -3.05 1.99 18.77
N SER A 50 -4.32 1.66 18.56
CA SER A 50 -5.29 1.35 19.62
C SER A 50 -5.54 -0.15 19.60
N GLU A 51 -4.98 -0.88 20.56
CA GLU A 51 -5.17 -2.32 20.67
C GLU A 51 -6.62 -2.73 21.02
N PRO A 52 -7.34 -2.04 21.93
CA PRO A 52 -8.74 -2.35 22.23
C PRO A 52 -9.64 -2.21 21.00
N GLU A 53 -9.43 -1.16 20.20
CA GLU A 53 -10.25 -0.88 19.01
C GLU A 53 -9.70 -1.55 17.74
N ARG A 54 -8.50 -2.12 17.81
CA ARG A 54 -7.75 -2.69 16.67
C ARG A 54 -7.58 -1.70 15.52
N THR A 55 -7.35 -0.44 15.85
CA THR A 55 -7.19 0.66 14.89
C THR A 55 -5.80 1.27 14.93
N VAL A 56 -5.46 2.03 13.89
CA VAL A 56 -4.35 3.00 13.93
C VAL A 56 -4.95 4.38 13.73
N ARG A 57 -4.77 5.27 14.72
CA ARG A 57 -5.20 6.67 14.67
C ARG A 57 -4.03 7.54 14.21
N ILE A 58 -4.29 8.37 13.21
CA ILE A 58 -3.37 9.36 12.67
C ILE A 58 -3.87 10.72 13.13
N THR A 59 -3.05 11.43 13.89
CA THR A 59 -3.43 12.69 14.55
C THR A 59 -3.30 13.90 13.62
N GLN A 60 -2.43 13.81 12.61
CA GLN A 60 -2.16 14.90 11.68
C GLN A 60 -3.16 14.94 10.53
N LYS A 61 -3.76 16.11 10.31
CA LYS A 61 -4.71 16.37 9.22
C LYS A 61 -4.04 16.31 7.86
N GLY A 62 -4.83 16.01 6.83
CA GLY A 62 -4.37 15.97 5.44
C GLY A 62 -3.49 14.76 5.10
N LEU A 63 -3.30 13.82 6.04
CA LEU A 63 -2.51 12.61 5.79
C LEU A 63 -3.31 11.42 5.25
N THR A 64 -4.61 11.55 5.05
CA THR A 64 -5.47 10.43 4.61
C THR A 64 -4.94 9.74 3.35
N LEU A 65 -4.59 10.50 2.31
CA LEU A 65 -4.02 9.93 1.07
C LEU A 65 -2.59 9.39 1.26
N VAL A 66 -1.81 10.01 2.15
CA VAL A 66 -0.48 9.49 2.52
C VAL A 66 -0.62 8.11 3.14
N VAL A 67 -1.56 7.93 4.06
CA VAL A 67 -1.83 6.65 4.72
C VAL A 67 -2.27 5.60 3.69
N VAL A 68 -3.20 5.94 2.79
CA VAL A 68 -3.62 5.04 1.69
C VAL A 68 -2.41 4.59 0.85
N ASN A 69 -1.57 5.54 0.43
CA ASN A 69 -0.37 5.23 -0.36
C ASN A 69 0.63 4.37 0.42
N ARG A 70 0.79 4.60 1.72
CA ARG A 70 1.69 3.79 2.57
C ARG A 70 1.16 2.38 2.75
N LEU A 71 -0.15 2.18 2.91
CA LEU A 71 -0.74 0.85 2.98
C LEU A 71 -0.53 0.04 1.70
N HIS A 72 -0.62 0.70 0.54
CA HIS A 72 -0.28 0.09 -0.74
C HIS A 72 1.20 -0.29 -0.80
N ALA A 73 2.11 0.66 -0.53
CA ALA A 73 3.55 0.44 -0.65
C ALA A 73 4.11 -0.58 0.35
N LEU A 74 3.67 -0.56 1.61
CA LEU A 74 4.20 -1.44 2.66
C LEU A 74 3.62 -2.85 2.60
N PHE A 75 2.33 -2.96 2.28
CA PHE A 75 1.59 -4.20 2.51
C PHE A 75 0.86 -4.74 1.28
N GLY A 76 0.84 -3.99 0.17
CA GLY A 76 0.16 -4.39 -1.07
C GLY A 76 -1.36 -4.34 -0.97
N TYR A 77 -1.93 -3.40 -0.22
CA TYR A 77 -3.37 -3.13 -0.27
C TYR A 77 -3.70 -2.24 -1.46
N ASP A 78 -4.69 -2.62 -2.26
CA ASP A 78 -5.21 -1.82 -3.38
C ASP A 78 -6.57 -1.22 -3.04
N VAL A 79 -6.81 0.03 -3.44
CA VAL A 79 -8.13 0.67 -3.25
C VAL A 79 -9.15 -0.02 -4.15
N VAL A 80 -10.21 -0.56 -3.55
CA VAL A 80 -11.31 -1.22 -4.29
C VAL A 80 -12.58 -0.39 -4.33
N SER A 81 -12.77 0.49 -3.34
CA SER A 81 -13.86 1.45 -3.34
C SER A 81 -13.53 2.66 -2.48
N HIS A 82 -14.21 3.76 -2.76
CA HIS A 82 -14.19 4.95 -1.92
C HIS A 82 -15.61 5.50 -1.81
N ALA A 83 -15.90 6.15 -0.68
CA ALA A 83 -17.14 6.85 -0.45
C ALA A 83 -16.83 8.19 0.22
N MET A 84 -17.57 9.23 -0.16
CA MET A 84 -17.45 10.55 0.40
C MET A 84 -18.82 10.99 0.91
N ALA A 85 -18.83 11.59 2.10
CA ALA A 85 -20.01 12.13 2.73
C ALA A 85 -19.72 13.51 3.29
N MET A 86 -20.67 14.42 3.12
CA MET A 86 -20.68 15.70 3.82
C MET A 86 -21.61 15.56 5.02
N THR A 87 -21.10 15.86 6.21
CA THR A 87 -21.90 15.86 7.44
C THR A 87 -22.64 17.19 7.62
N ASN A 88 -23.66 17.19 8.47
CA ASN A 88 -24.42 18.40 8.83
C ASN A 88 -23.56 19.53 9.45
N ALA A 89 -22.35 19.21 9.91
CA ALA A 89 -21.37 20.16 10.42
C ALA A 89 -20.41 20.68 9.33
N ASN A 90 -20.74 20.50 8.05
CA ASN A 90 -19.89 20.81 6.88
C ASN A 90 -18.52 20.09 6.93
N ARG A 91 -18.44 18.96 7.63
CA ARG A 91 -17.23 18.13 7.64
C ARG A 91 -17.31 17.14 6.50
N GLU A 92 -16.29 17.14 5.68
CA GLU A 92 -16.06 16.11 4.66
C GLU A 92 -15.49 14.87 5.34
N LEU A 93 -16.16 13.76 5.17
CA LEU A 93 -15.67 12.44 5.53
C LEU A 93 -15.44 11.66 4.25
N ILE A 94 -14.25 11.08 4.15
CA ILE A 94 -13.90 10.13 3.10
C ILE A 94 -13.54 8.80 3.73
N SER A 95 -13.99 7.73 3.10
CA SER A 95 -13.56 6.36 3.42
C SER A 95 -13.01 5.69 2.18
N PHE A 96 -11.85 5.05 2.30
CA PHE A 96 -11.28 4.15 1.32
C PHE A 96 -11.37 2.73 1.85
N THR A 97 -12.01 1.84 1.10
CA THR A 97 -11.89 0.40 1.35
C THR A 97 -10.77 -0.13 0.46
N MET A 98 -9.81 -0.82 1.08
CA MET A 98 -8.68 -1.40 0.39
C MET A 98 -8.65 -2.91 0.60
N TYR A 99 -8.17 -3.64 -0.40
CA TYR A 99 -8.08 -5.09 -0.41
C TYR A 99 -6.65 -5.55 -0.68
N LYS A 100 -6.17 -6.53 0.08
CA LYS A 100 -4.90 -7.21 -0.15
C LYS A 100 -5.19 -8.57 -0.75
N LYS A 101 -4.75 -8.75 -1.99
CA LYS A 101 -4.81 -10.04 -2.67
C LYS A 101 -3.91 -11.02 -1.93
N THR A 102 -4.50 -12.04 -1.32
CA THR A 102 -3.71 -13.14 -0.76
C THR A 102 -3.28 -14.02 -1.92
N ASN A 103 -2.00 -14.00 -2.28
CA ASN A 103 -1.44 -15.02 -3.17
C ASN A 103 -1.53 -16.38 -2.46
N THR A 104 -2.55 -17.16 -2.78
CA THR A 104 -2.60 -18.61 -2.47
C THR A 104 -1.89 -19.44 -3.55
N GLY A 105 -1.06 -18.80 -4.40
CA GLY A 105 -0.34 -19.45 -5.49
C GLY A 105 1.14 -19.66 -5.17
N SER A 106 1.54 -20.94 -5.17
CA SER A 106 2.91 -21.51 -5.19
C SER A 106 3.80 -21.32 -3.95
N GLN A 107 3.61 -22.21 -2.97
CA GLN A 107 4.76 -22.87 -2.35
C GLN A 107 5.49 -23.68 -3.45
N GLY A 108 6.45 -23.06 -4.12
CA GLY A 108 7.41 -23.76 -4.97
C GLY A 108 8.71 -23.95 -4.20
N HIS A 109 8.82 -25.04 -3.43
CA HIS A 109 10.13 -25.60 -3.08
C HIS A 109 10.78 -26.12 -4.38
N GLY A 110 11.99 -25.66 -4.71
CA GLY A 110 12.65 -26.11 -5.93
C GLY A 110 14.09 -25.61 -6.11
N HIS A 111 15.01 -26.25 -5.38
CA HIS A 111 16.41 -26.51 -5.70
C HIS A 111 17.37 -25.35 -6.10
N SER A 112 18.23 -25.04 -5.14
CA SER A 112 19.64 -24.72 -5.31
C SER A 112 20.37 -25.70 -6.25
N HIS A 113 21.12 -25.20 -7.23
CA HIS A 113 22.34 -25.84 -7.71
C HIS A 113 23.41 -24.79 -8.07
N HIS A 114 24.54 -24.92 -7.38
CA HIS A 114 25.80 -24.25 -7.63
C HIS A 114 26.69 -25.20 -8.46
N SER A 115 27.66 -24.62 -9.18
CA SER A 115 28.99 -25.14 -9.59
C SER A 115 29.22 -25.81 -10.97
N GLN A 116 30.28 -25.27 -11.63
CA GLN A 116 31.26 -25.86 -12.59
C GLN A 116 30.75 -26.35 -13.97
N GLY A 117 31.41 -26.18 -15.12
CA GLY A 117 32.72 -25.67 -15.55
C GLY A 117 33.04 -26.24 -16.96
N GLN A 118 33.83 -25.49 -17.75
CA GLN A 118 34.65 -25.90 -18.93
C GLN A 118 34.13 -25.97 -20.40
N VAL A 119 34.80 -25.13 -21.23
CA VAL A 119 35.54 -25.42 -22.51
C VAL A 119 34.84 -25.36 -23.90
N ARG A 120 35.22 -24.29 -24.63
CA ARG A 120 35.58 -24.07 -26.07
C ARG A 120 35.02 -24.96 -27.20
N GLY A 121 34.47 -24.29 -28.23
CA GLY A 121 34.40 -24.74 -29.64
C GLY A 121 33.64 -23.74 -30.55
N PRO A 122 34.17 -23.29 -31.72
CA PRO A 122 33.65 -22.15 -32.48
C PRO A 122 32.82 -22.51 -33.74
N SER A 123 32.14 -21.49 -34.28
CA SER A 123 31.59 -21.35 -35.65
C SER A 123 30.22 -21.97 -35.96
N HIS A 124 29.20 -21.14 -36.18
CA HIS A 124 28.58 -20.91 -37.51
C HIS A 124 27.48 -19.83 -37.46
N LYS A 125 27.71 -18.76 -38.24
CA LYS A 125 26.79 -17.82 -38.93
C LYS A 125 25.28 -17.88 -38.61
N SER A 126 24.71 -16.77 -38.14
CA SER A 126 23.85 -15.83 -38.92
C SER A 126 22.97 -14.97 -37.98
N THR A 127 22.97 -13.67 -38.24
CA THR A 127 22.22 -12.60 -37.54
C THR A 127 20.80 -12.47 -38.13
N PRO A 128 19.96 -11.48 -37.73
CA PRO A 128 18.76 -11.67 -36.93
C PRO A 128 17.47 -11.51 -37.78
N LYS A 129 16.33 -11.99 -37.30
CA LYS A 129 15.03 -11.49 -37.79
C LYS A 129 14.42 -10.53 -36.79
N ALA A 130 14.63 -9.24 -37.08
CA ALA A 130 13.81 -8.14 -36.59
C ALA A 130 12.67 -7.88 -37.59
N HIS A 131 11.45 -7.73 -37.08
CA HIS A 131 10.32 -7.00 -37.68
C HIS A 131 9.54 -6.44 -36.47
N SER A 132 9.68 -5.17 -36.06
CA SER A 132 9.19 -3.91 -36.65
C SER A 132 7.66 -3.77 -36.68
N SER A 133 7.14 -3.07 -35.65
CA SER A 133 6.11 -2.01 -35.58
C SER A 133 4.92 -2.00 -36.57
N VAL A 134 3.71 -1.70 -36.07
CA VAL A 134 2.94 -0.45 -36.36
C VAL A 134 1.65 -0.38 -35.52
N VAL A 135 1.44 0.82 -34.94
CA VAL A 135 0.20 1.35 -34.33
C VAL A 135 -0.68 1.92 -35.43
N THR A 136 -2.01 1.76 -35.34
CA THR A 136 -2.92 2.67 -36.08
C THR A 136 -4.26 2.91 -35.38
N LEU A 137 -4.48 4.21 -35.13
CA LEU A 137 -5.69 5.03 -34.89
C LEU A 137 -6.68 4.62 -33.78
#